data_AF-A0A5D0QKP1-F1
#
_entry.id   AF-A0A5D0QKP1-F1
#
_cell.length_a   1.000
_cell.length_b   1.000
_cell.length_c   1.000
_cell.angle_alpha   90.00
_cell.angle_beta   90.00
_cell.angle_gamma   90.00
#
_symmetry.space_group_name_H-M   'P 1'
#
loop_
_entity.id
_entity.type
_entity.pdbx_description
1 polymer ?
#
loop_
_entity_poly.entity_id
_entity_poly.type
_entity_poly.pdbx_seq_one_letter_code
_entity_poly.pdbx_strand_id
1 'polypeptide(L)' 'MTGIRTANAALEEAKARAKQLIADAQAELGREILLARAGGVEQKDIATELKITREQVRRFQVAARNAGIAPSESSDS' A
#
# COMPACT_ATOMS: atom_id res chain seq x y z
N MET A 1 16.43 -6.03 -35.19
CA MET A 1 15.34 -6.51 -34.30
C MET A 1 15.78 -6.76 -32.84
N THR A 2 17.08 -6.86 -32.53
CA THR A 2 17.57 -7.15 -31.18
C THR A 2 17.40 -6.00 -30.20
N GLY A 3 17.74 -4.75 -30.59
CA GLY A 3 17.60 -3.57 -29.73
C GLY A 3 16.15 -3.30 -29.27
N ILE A 4 15.16 -3.50 -30.14
CA ILE A 4 13.73 -3.34 -29.81
C ILE A 4 13.30 -4.37 -28.75
N ARG A 5 13.73 -5.64 -28.88
CA ARG A 5 13.40 -6.68 -27.90
C ARG A 5 14.02 -6.41 -26.53
N THR A 6 15.28 -5.97 -26.50
CA THR A 6 15.96 -5.57 -25.26
C THR A 6 15.27 -4.38 -24.59
N ALA A 7 14.92 -3.34 -25.35
CA ALA A 7 14.18 -2.18 -24.83
C ALA A 7 12.80 -2.56 -24.29
N ASN A 8 12.09 -3.48 -24.97
CA ASN A 8 10.80 -3.98 -24.49
C ASN A 8 10.93 -4.78 -23.19
N ALA A 9 11.94 -5.64 -23.07
CA ALA A 9 12.19 -6.39 -21.84
C ALA A 9 12.50 -5.45 -20.65
N ALA A 10 13.34 -4.43 -20.87
CA ALA A 10 13.65 -3.42 -19.86
C ALA A 10 12.40 -2.62 -19.43
N LEU A 11 11.51 -2.29 -20.39
CA LEU A 11 10.24 -1.62 -20.10
C LEU A 11 9.32 -2.49 -19.23
N GLU A 12 9.17 -3.77 -19.55
CA GLU A 12 8.33 -4.68 -18.77
C GLU A 12 8.89 -4.91 -17.36
N GLU A 13 10.22 -5.01 -17.23
CA GLU A 13 10.87 -5.09 -15.92
C GLU A 13 10.64 -3.81 -15.10
N ALA A 14 10.76 -2.62 -15.71
CA ALA A 14 10.47 -1.36 -15.04
C ALA A 14 9.01 -1.28 -14.55
N LYS A 15 8.06 -1.73 -15.37
CA LYS A 15 6.64 -1.82 -14.97
C LYS A 15 6.43 -2.77 -13.79
N ALA A 16 7.09 -3.93 -13.80
CA ALA A 16 7.00 -4.90 -12.71
C ALA A 16 7.53 -4.32 -11.41
N ARG A 17 8.69 -3.64 -11.45
CA ARG A 17 9.27 -2.95 -10.28
C ARG A 17 8.35 -1.84 -9.77
N ALA A 18 7.82 -1.00 -10.67
CA ALA A 18 6.89 0.06 -10.30
C ALA A 18 5.61 -0.50 -9.64
N LYS A 19 5.08 -1.61 -10.17
CA LYS A 19 3.92 -2.30 -9.58
C LYS A 19 4.23 -2.79 -8.16
N GLN A 20 5.42 -3.35 -7.93
CA GLN A 20 5.83 -3.80 -6.60
C GLN A 20 5.96 -2.62 -5.63
N LEU A 21 6.63 -1.54 -6.03
CA LEU A 21 6.77 -0.33 -5.21
C LEU A 21 5.41 0.25 -4.80
N ILE A 22 4.44 0.28 -5.72
CA ILE A 22 3.08 0.72 -5.41
C ILE A 22 2.41 -0.24 -4.43
N ALA A 23 2.53 -1.56 -4.62
CA ALA A 23 1.94 -2.55 -3.72
C ALA A 23 2.50 -2.42 -2.29
N ASP A 24 3.81 -2.24 -2.16
CA ASP A 24 4.48 -2.07 -0.86
C ASP A 24 4.00 -0.78 -0.17
N ALA A 25 3.93 0.33 -0.91
CA ALA A 25 3.41 1.60 -0.38
C ALA A 25 1.94 1.50 0.05
N GLN A 26 1.12 0.74 -0.66
CA GLN A 26 -0.29 0.51 -0.29
C GLN A 26 -0.43 -0.35 0.96
N ALA A 27 0.43 -1.36 1.12
CA ALA A 27 0.45 -2.21 2.31
C ALA A 27 0.89 -1.39 3.53
N GLU A 28 1.90 -0.54 3.37
CA GLU A 28 2.37 0.35 4.43
C GLU A 28 1.30 1.35 4.88
N LEU A 29 0.66 2.05 3.93
CA LEU A 29 -0.48 2.92 4.24
C LEU A 29 -1.60 2.15 4.94
N GLY A 30 -1.86 0.92 4.50
CA GLY A 30 -2.83 0.04 5.13
C GLY A 30 -2.49 -0.31 6.59
N ARG A 31 -1.21 -0.48 6.92
CA ARG A 31 -0.74 -0.72 8.28
C ARG A 31 -1.04 0.49 9.17
N GLU A 32 -0.68 1.69 8.73
CA GLU A 32 -0.94 2.93 9.48
C GLU A 32 -2.44 3.15 9.69
N ILE A 33 -3.27 2.84 8.68
CA ILE A 33 -4.73 2.86 8.83
C ILE A 33 -5.19 1.85 9.89
N LEU A 34 -4.63 0.64 9.93
CA LEU A 34 -5.00 -0.36 10.95
C LEU A 34 -4.60 0.09 12.36
N LEU A 35 -3.42 0.72 12.52
CA LEU A 35 -2.97 1.29 13.79
C LEU A 35 -3.88 2.42 14.26
N ALA A 36 -4.20 3.39 13.39
CA ALA A 36 -5.14 4.47 13.71
C ALA A 36 -6.52 3.93 14.12
N ARG A 37 -7.00 2.90 13.42
CA ARG A 37 -8.27 2.22 13.74
C ARG A 37 -8.22 1.51 15.10
N ALA A 38 -7.10 0.90 15.46
CA ALA A 38 -6.90 0.27 16.77
C ALA A 38 -6.87 1.32 17.90
N GLY A 39 -6.37 2.52 17.62
CA GLY A 39 -6.43 3.70 18.50
C GLY A 39 -7.81 4.38 18.58
N GLY A 40 -8.83 3.85 17.91
CA GLY A 40 -10.21 4.35 18.00
C GLY A 40 -10.61 5.37 16.93
N VAL A 41 -9.74 5.69 15.96
CA VAL A 41 -10.11 6.59 14.85
C VAL A 41 -11.14 5.89 13.95
N GLU A 42 -12.22 6.58 13.57
CA GLU A 42 -13.24 5.99 12.70
C GLU A 42 -12.79 5.95 11.23
N GLN A 43 -13.32 4.98 10.46
CA GLN A 43 -13.04 4.87 9.02
C GLN A 43 -13.40 6.14 8.25
N LYS A 44 -14.47 6.82 8.67
CA LYS A 44 -14.99 8.00 7.97
C LYS A 44 -14.02 9.18 8.09
N ASP A 45 -13.33 9.29 9.22
CA ASP A 45 -12.40 10.37 9.50
C ASP A 45 -11.11 10.14 8.72
N ILE A 46 -10.62 8.90 8.68
CA ILE A 46 -9.49 8.49 7.83
C ILE A 46 -9.80 8.74 6.34
N ALA A 47 -10.99 8.37 5.88
CA ALA A 47 -11.44 8.60 4.51
C ALA A 47 -11.48 10.09 4.17
N THR A 48 -11.93 10.92 5.11
CA THR A 48 -12.02 12.38 4.96
C THR A 48 -10.62 13.00 4.91
N GLU A 49 -9.74 12.64 5.84
CA GLU A 49 -8.36 13.12 5.92
C GLU A 49 -7.56 12.80 4.65
N LEU A 50 -7.63 11.54 4.21
CA LEU A 50 -6.91 11.07 3.03
C LEU A 50 -7.60 11.44 1.71
N LYS A 51 -8.78 12.08 1.75
CA LYS A 51 -9.60 12.42 0.57
C LYS A 51 -9.87 11.21 -0.34
N ILE A 52 -10.17 10.07 0.27
CA ILE A 52 -10.48 8.80 -0.41
C ILE A 52 -11.83 8.25 0.06
N THR A 53 -12.34 7.27 -0.67
CA THR A 53 -13.56 6.57 -0.28
C THR A 53 -13.31 5.57 0.85
N ARG A 54 -14.35 5.24 1.62
CA ARG A 54 -14.29 4.17 2.64
C ARG A 54 -13.87 2.82 2.05
N GLU A 55 -14.26 2.53 0.81
CA GLU A 55 -13.85 1.32 0.09
C GLU A 55 -12.35 1.33 -0.21
N GLN A 56 -11.76 2.47 -0.58
CA GLN A 56 -10.30 2.58 -0.74
C GLN A 56 -9.57 2.38 0.59
N VAL A 57 -10.07 2.94 1.69
CA VAL A 57 -9.54 2.66 3.04
C VAL A 57 -9.55 1.14 3.32
N ARG A 58 -10.66 0.47 3.05
CA ARG A 58 -10.80 -0.99 3.23
C ARG A 58 -9.79 -1.76 2.39
N ARG A 59 -9.56 -1.35 1.14
CA ARG A 59 -8.58 -1.99 0.24
C ARG A 59 -7.16 -1.89 0.76
N PHE A 60 -6.76 -0.75 1.32
CA PHE A 60 -5.44 -0.60 1.94
C PHE A 60 -5.30 -1.50 3.18
N GLN A 61 -6.32 -1.57 4.04
CA GLN A 61 -6.31 -2.50 5.18
C GLN A 61 -6.18 -3.96 4.75
N VAL A 62 -6.83 -4.36 3.65
CA VAL A 62 -6.69 -5.71 3.07
C VAL A 62 -5.28 -5.92 2.52
N ALA A 63 -4.70 -4.93 1.82
CA ALA A 63 -3.33 -5.01 1.31
C ALA A 63 -2.32 -5.24 2.44
N ALA A 64 -2.44 -4.51 3.55
CA ALA A 64 -1.59 -4.69 4.73
C ALA A 64 -1.69 -6.10 5.33
N ARG A 65 -2.92 -6.61 5.50
CA ARG A 65 -3.15 -7.98 6.02
C ARG A 65 -2.56 -9.04 5.10
N ASN A 66 -2.73 -8.88 3.78
CA ASN A 66 -2.21 -9.83 2.79
C ASN A 66 -0.68 -9.81 2.73
N ALA A 67 -0.04 -8.68 3.03
CA ALA A 67 1.41 -8.57 3.13
C ALA A 67 1.98 -9.20 4.41
N GLY A 68 1.14 -9.75 5.30
CA GLY A 68 1.58 -10.31 6.59
C GLY A 68 2.07 -9.23 7.56
N ILE A 69 1.80 -7.96 7.27
CA ILE A 69 2.22 -6.84 8.10
C ILE A 69 1.26 -6.78 9.29
N ALA A 70 1.73 -7.28 10.44
CA ALA A 70 1.06 -7.03 11.72
C ALA A 70 1.14 -5.52 12.04
N PRO A 71 0.16 -4.96 12.78
CA PRO A 71 0.32 -3.62 13.33
C PRO A 71 1.57 -3.65 14.21
N SER A 72 2.64 -2.95 13.81
CA SER A 72 3.81 -2.85 14.66
C SER A 72 3.40 -2.04 15.89
N GLU A 73 3.38 -2.68 17.06
CA GLU A 73 3.41 -1.95 18.31
C GLU A 73 4.61 -1.00 18.23
N SER A 74 4.32 0.28 18.33
CA SER A 74 5.29 1.37 18.35
C SER A 74 6.48 1.00 19.22
N SER A 75 7.64 0.77 18.59
CA SER A 75 8.92 0.74 19.29
C SER A 75 9.26 2.18 19.67
N ASP A 76 8.67 2.65 20.76
CA ASP A 76 9.25 3.76 21.52
C ASP A 76 10.56 3.26 22.13
N SER A 77 11.66 3.92 21.78
CA SER A 77 12.96 3.84 22.44
C SER A 77 13.45 5.25 22.68
#